data_AF-A0A1Q3HAP4-F1
#
_entry.id   AF-A0A1Q3HAP4-F1
#
_cell.length_a   1.000
_cell.length_b   1.000
_cell.length_c   1.000
_cell.angle_alpha   90.00
_cell.angle_beta   90.00
_cell.angle_gamma   90.00
#
_symmetry.space_group_name_H-M   'P 1'
#
loop_
_entity.id
_entity.type
_entity.pdbx_description
1 polymer ?
#
loop_
_entity_poly.entity_id
_entity_poly.type
_entity_poly.pdbx_seq_one_letter_code
_entity_poly.pdbx_strand_id
1 'polypeptide(L)'
;MTRHTLISSLVAASCFAAITGCAPETVESETEALGIHEQAELGYNPGAGWNLVWQDEFNGTAVNGNNWTVLTSNWDPVTNNCNFGTGELEFPRAQNVTVGGGKLVITAERTGDNPVDSRCTGYGPRSFYS
;
A
#
# COMPACT_ATOMS: atom_id res chain seq x y z
N MET A 1 0.01 -64.81 -50.45
CA MET A 1 0.34 -63.93 -49.31
C MET A 1 0.12 -62.50 -49.79
N THR A 2 -1.08 -61.91 -49.84
CA THR A 2 -2.16 -61.75 -48.85
C THR A 2 -1.76 -60.92 -47.63
N ARG A 3 -2.33 -59.71 -47.56
CA ARG A 3 -2.62 -58.85 -46.38
C ARG A 3 -1.40 -58.15 -45.72
N HIS A 4 -1.44 -56.90 -45.24
CA HIS A 4 -2.54 -56.04 -44.76
C HIS A 4 -2.18 -54.54 -44.83
N THR A 5 -3.24 -53.76 -45.00
CA THR A 5 -3.55 -52.33 -44.70
C THR A 5 -2.65 -51.49 -43.78
N LEU A 6 -2.50 -50.21 -44.15
CA LEU A 6 -2.39 -49.07 -43.21
C LEU A 6 -3.59 -48.14 -43.41
N ILE A 7 -4.19 -47.72 -42.30
CA ILE A 7 -5.52 -47.11 -42.15
C ILE A 7 -5.37 -45.66 -41.67
N SER A 8 -6.30 -44.79 -42.14
CA SER A 8 -6.82 -43.56 -41.51
C SER A 8 -5.92 -42.31 -41.41
N SER A 9 -6.44 -41.08 -41.55
CA SER A 9 -7.81 -40.56 -41.65
C SER A 9 -7.81 -39.16 -42.29
N LEU A 10 -8.93 -38.83 -42.92
CA LEU A 10 -9.39 -37.51 -43.40
C LEU A 10 -9.38 -36.44 -42.27
N VAL A 11 -9.44 -35.13 -42.51
CA VAL A 11 -10.67 -34.32 -42.78
C VAL A 11 -10.21 -32.87 -43.03
N ALA A 12 -10.39 -32.35 -44.24
CA ALA A 12 -11.41 -31.37 -44.67
C ALA A 12 -11.28 -29.94 -44.09
N ALA A 13 -10.98 -29.00 -44.98
CA ALA A 13 -11.07 -27.57 -44.77
C ALA A 13 -12.52 -27.11 -44.54
N SER A 14 -12.73 -26.16 -43.64
CA SER A 14 -14.02 -25.50 -43.43
C SER A 14 -13.77 -24.04 -43.06
N CYS A 15 -14.24 -23.13 -43.92
CA CYS A 15 -14.30 -21.69 -43.68
C CYS A 15 -15.30 -21.36 -42.56
N PHE A 16 -14.99 -20.39 -41.70
CA PHE A 16 -15.99 -19.46 -41.18
C PHE A 16 -15.36 -18.08 -40.96
N ALA A 17 -16.04 -17.08 -41.50
CA ALA A 17 -15.67 -15.68 -41.48
C ALA A 17 -16.00 -15.01 -40.14
N ALA A 18 -15.18 -14.04 -39.73
CA ALA A 18 -15.64 -12.88 -38.98
C ALA A 18 -14.70 -11.70 -39.27
N ILE A 19 -15.13 -10.80 -40.15
CA ILE A 19 -14.57 -9.45 -40.29
C ILE A 19 -15.52 -8.58 -39.48
N THR A 20 -15.06 -7.99 -38.38
CA THR A 20 -15.40 -6.64 -37.88
C THR A 20 -14.88 -6.50 -36.45
N GLY A 21 -14.13 -5.42 -36.19
CA GLY A 21 -13.82 -5.00 -34.82
C GLY A 21 -12.36 -4.65 -34.59
N CYS A 22 -11.81 -3.68 -35.34
CA CYS A 22 -10.81 -2.81 -34.74
C CYS A 22 -11.57 -1.91 -33.76
N ALA A 23 -11.81 -2.40 -32.55
CA ALA A 23 -12.14 -1.51 -31.45
C ALA A 23 -10.81 -0.89 -31.02
N PRO A 24 -10.68 0.45 -30.94
CA PRO A 24 -9.60 1.01 -30.13
C PRO A 24 -9.82 0.44 -28.73
N GLU A 25 -8.82 -0.28 -28.22
CA GLU A 25 -8.78 -0.65 -26.81
C GLU A 25 -8.81 0.69 -26.07
N THR A 26 -9.95 1.02 -25.46
CA THR A 26 -10.00 2.15 -24.56
C THR A 26 -9.01 1.84 -23.48
N VAL A 27 -7.90 2.58 -23.50
CA VAL A 27 -6.97 2.62 -22.38
C VAL A 27 -7.76 3.25 -21.25
N GLU A 28 -8.50 2.40 -20.52
CA GLU A 28 -9.09 2.80 -19.27
C GLU A 28 -7.93 3.20 -18.38
N SER A 29 -7.94 4.48 -18.03
CA SER A 29 -6.97 5.06 -17.15
C SER A 29 -7.04 4.31 -15.83
N GLU A 30 -6.03 3.49 -15.53
CA GLU A 30 -5.79 2.87 -14.22
C GLU A 30 -5.41 3.94 -13.16
N THR A 31 -6.05 5.10 -13.19
CA THR A 31 -6.00 6.08 -12.09
C THR A 31 -6.93 5.69 -10.94
N GLU A 32 -7.71 4.60 -11.10
CA GLU A 32 -8.61 4.01 -10.11
C GLU A 32 -7.92 3.03 -9.13
N ALA A 33 -6.59 2.95 -9.08
CA ALA A 33 -5.88 2.01 -8.19
C ALA A 33 -5.35 2.61 -6.87
N LEU A 34 -5.47 3.92 -6.66
CA LEU A 34 -5.26 4.57 -5.36
C LEU A 34 -6.46 5.45 -5.10
N GLY A 35 -7.46 4.90 -4.38
CA GLY A 35 -8.63 5.65 -3.98
C GLY A 35 -8.21 6.98 -3.34
N ILE A 36 -8.51 8.08 -4.02
CA ILE A 36 -8.50 9.39 -3.37
C ILE A 36 -9.65 9.32 -2.37
N HIS A 37 -9.34 8.96 -1.13
CA HIS A 37 -10.28 9.07 -0.03
C HIS A 37 -10.49 10.56 0.21
N GLU A 38 -11.42 11.15 -0.52
CA GLU A 38 -12.14 12.36 -0.14
C GLU A 38 -13.11 11.99 1.00
N GLN A 39 -12.56 11.36 2.05
CA GLN A 39 -13.30 11.06 3.26
C GLN A 39 -13.57 12.42 3.88
N ALA A 40 -14.78 12.93 3.68
CA ALA A 40 -15.28 14.05 4.46
C ALA A 40 -15.18 13.63 5.93
N GLU A 41 -14.37 14.35 6.70
CA GLU A 41 -14.33 14.25 8.16
C GLU A 41 -15.78 14.32 8.64
N LEU A 42 -16.28 13.23 9.22
CA LEU A 42 -17.58 13.26 9.88
C LEU A 42 -17.50 14.34 10.95
N GLY A 43 -18.38 15.34 10.88
CA GLY A 43 -18.34 16.47 11.80
C GLY A 43 -18.30 15.99 13.24
N TYR A 44 -17.28 16.43 13.99
CA TYR A 44 -17.10 16.05 15.39
C TYR A 44 -18.34 16.45 16.20
N ASN A 45 -19.09 15.46 16.66
CA ASN A 45 -20.27 15.65 17.49
C ASN A 45 -20.33 14.56 18.57
N PRO A 46 -19.61 14.75 19.69
CA PRO A 46 -19.58 13.78 20.79
C PRO A 46 -20.88 13.76 21.62
N GLY A 47 -21.82 14.67 21.35
CA GLY A 47 -23.03 14.85 22.17
C GLY A 47 -22.81 15.73 23.41
N ALA A 48 -23.88 15.93 24.19
CA ALA A 48 -23.85 16.79 25.37
C ALA A 48 -22.98 16.20 26.49
N GLY A 49 -22.32 17.08 27.26
CA GLY A 49 -21.47 16.70 28.40
C GLY A 49 -20.00 16.46 28.05
N TRP A 50 -19.63 16.48 26.76
CA TRP A 50 -18.24 16.39 26.32
C TRP A 50 -17.65 17.78 26.05
N ASN A 51 -16.38 17.97 26.41
CA ASN A 51 -15.60 19.15 26.08
C ASN A 51 -14.32 18.72 25.36
N LEU A 52 -13.99 19.37 24.26
CA LEU A 52 -12.73 19.15 23.56
C LEU A 52 -11.59 19.80 24.36
N VAL A 53 -10.63 18.99 24.83
CA VAL A 53 -9.50 19.46 25.64
C VAL A 53 -8.16 19.45 24.90
N TRP A 54 -8.09 18.74 23.78
CA TRP A 54 -6.91 18.67 22.92
C TRP A 54 -7.30 18.22 21.51
N GLN A 55 -6.66 18.80 20.51
CA GLN A 55 -6.79 18.45 19.09
C GLN A 55 -5.52 18.86 18.34
N ASP A 56 -5.24 18.20 17.22
CA ASP A 56 -4.23 18.64 16.25
C ASP A 56 -4.83 18.53 14.84
N GLU A 57 -5.09 19.69 14.24
CA GLU A 57 -5.77 19.80 12.94
C GLU A 57 -4.78 19.73 11.77
N PHE A 58 -3.47 19.60 12.04
CA PHE A 58 -2.43 19.51 11.00
C PHE A 58 -2.48 20.64 9.96
N ASN A 59 -2.83 21.86 10.39
CA ASN A 59 -2.94 23.05 9.54
C ASN A 59 -1.59 23.67 9.13
N GLY A 60 -0.48 23.17 9.69
CA GLY A 60 0.87 23.65 9.41
C GLY A 60 1.50 23.01 8.16
N THR A 61 2.82 22.97 8.15
CA THR A 61 3.64 22.32 7.09
C THR A 61 4.50 21.17 7.63
N ALA A 62 4.41 20.88 8.92
CA ALA A 62 5.10 19.79 9.61
C ALA A 62 4.31 19.39 10.87
N VAL A 63 4.59 18.21 11.41
CA VAL A 63 4.07 17.79 12.72
C VAL A 63 4.59 18.71 13.83
N ASN A 64 3.75 19.00 14.83
CA ASN A 64 4.19 19.78 15.98
C ASN A 64 5.10 18.93 16.89
N GLY A 65 6.41 19.19 16.86
CA GLY A 65 7.40 18.44 17.65
C GLY A 65 7.27 18.57 19.18
N ASN A 66 6.46 19.50 19.69
CA ASN A 66 6.13 19.56 21.12
C ASN A 66 5.04 18.55 21.52
N ASN A 67 4.23 18.10 20.55
CA ASN A 67 3.12 17.18 20.76
C ASN A 67 3.44 15.77 20.25
N TRP A 68 4.24 15.67 19.19
CA TRP A 68 4.50 14.43 18.46
C TRP A 68 5.98 14.10 18.40
N THR A 69 6.29 12.81 18.45
CA THR A 69 7.62 12.26 18.16
C THR A 69 7.50 11.30 16.99
N VAL A 70 8.29 11.52 15.94
CA VAL A 70 8.38 10.58 14.82
C VAL A 70 9.44 9.53 15.13
N LEU A 71 9.06 8.26 15.07
CA LEU A 71 9.98 7.15 15.27
C LEU A 71 10.91 7.00 14.06
N THR A 72 12.12 6.48 14.30
CA THR A 72 13.16 6.31 13.29
C THR A 72 13.83 4.95 13.37
N SER A 73 13.10 3.93 13.82
CA SER A 73 13.63 2.63 14.19
C SER A 73 12.54 1.57 14.25
N ASN A 74 12.88 0.32 13.93
CA ASN A 74 12.05 -0.86 14.17
C ASN A 74 12.16 -1.40 15.60
N TRP A 75 12.68 -0.62 16.55
CA TRP A 75 12.66 -0.91 17.98
C TRP A 75 11.63 -0.01 18.67
N ASP A 76 10.74 -0.60 19.45
CA ASP A 76 9.70 0.11 20.19
C ASP A 76 10.25 0.74 21.48
N PRO A 77 10.26 2.08 21.62
CA PRO A 77 10.74 2.76 22.81
C PRO A 77 9.86 2.60 24.06
N VAL A 78 8.61 2.16 23.89
CA VAL A 78 7.68 1.97 25.01
C VAL A 78 7.82 0.58 25.61
N THR A 79 7.85 -0.45 24.76
CA THR A 79 7.86 -1.85 25.22
C THR A 79 9.23 -2.51 25.17
N ASN A 80 10.24 -1.86 24.59
CA ASN A 80 11.60 -2.41 24.38
C ASN A 80 11.59 -3.70 23.53
N ASN A 81 10.63 -3.82 22.60
CA ASN A 81 10.52 -4.93 21.66
C ASN A 81 11.04 -4.55 20.28
N CYS A 82 11.55 -5.54 19.56
CA CYS A 82 11.85 -5.41 18.14
C CYS A 82 10.61 -5.64 17.29
N ASN A 83 10.55 -4.96 16.15
CA ASN A 83 9.44 -4.96 15.19
C ASN A 83 8.09 -4.75 15.91
N PHE A 84 8.07 -3.78 16.83
CA PHE A 84 6.92 -3.41 17.66
C PHE A 84 6.25 -4.58 18.41
N GLY A 85 6.97 -5.69 18.61
CA GLY A 85 6.46 -6.90 19.26
C GLY A 85 5.54 -7.77 18.39
N THR A 86 5.27 -7.36 17.15
CA THR A 86 4.27 -7.96 16.26
C THR A 86 4.88 -8.56 14.99
N GLY A 87 6.19 -8.36 14.76
CA GLY A 87 6.86 -8.80 13.54
C GLY A 87 6.65 -7.86 12.35
N GLU A 88 6.14 -6.67 12.63
CA GLU A 88 5.96 -5.52 11.73
C GLU A 88 7.15 -5.29 10.77
N LEU A 89 6.85 -5.01 9.50
CA LEU A 89 7.80 -5.06 8.37
C LEU A 89 8.42 -3.70 8.02
N GLU A 90 7.97 -2.65 8.68
CA GLU A 90 8.34 -1.27 8.46
C GLU A 90 9.53 -0.85 9.31
N PHE A 91 10.17 0.20 8.84
CA PHE A 91 11.15 0.98 9.55
C PHE A 91 10.65 2.42 9.52
N PRO A 92 10.06 2.95 10.60
CA PRO A 92 9.55 4.31 10.58
C PRO A 92 10.64 5.32 10.24
N ARG A 93 10.31 6.37 9.49
CA ARG A 93 11.23 7.50 9.21
C ARG A 93 10.51 8.82 8.99
N ALA A 94 11.15 9.92 9.37
CA ALA A 94 10.60 11.26 9.25
C ALA A 94 10.19 11.65 7.81
N GLN A 95 10.88 11.11 6.81
CA GLN A 95 10.61 11.40 5.39
C GLN A 95 9.27 10.87 4.91
N ASN A 96 8.66 9.93 5.63
CA ASN A 96 7.35 9.36 5.27
C ASN A 96 6.19 10.08 5.96
N VAL A 97 6.50 11.07 6.80
CA VAL A 97 5.54 11.88 7.53
C VAL A 97 5.53 13.29 6.94
N THR A 98 4.41 13.68 6.35
CA THR A 98 4.22 15.04 5.82
C THR A 98 2.94 15.65 6.37
N VAL A 99 2.92 16.97 6.45
CA VAL A 99 1.73 17.73 6.86
C VAL A 99 1.47 18.82 5.82
N GLY A 100 0.23 18.92 5.37
CA GLY A 100 -0.20 19.94 4.43
C GLY A 100 -1.68 19.80 4.08
N GLY A 101 -2.32 20.92 3.72
CA GLY A 101 -3.73 20.93 3.34
C GLY A 101 -4.67 20.49 4.47
N GLY A 102 -4.31 20.72 5.74
CA GLY A 102 -5.09 20.30 6.90
C GLY A 102 -5.04 18.79 7.16
N LYS A 103 -4.01 18.10 6.69
CA LYS A 103 -3.87 16.64 6.82
C LYS A 103 -2.46 16.25 7.27
N LEU A 104 -2.41 15.25 8.14
CA LEU A 104 -1.24 14.40 8.31
C LEU A 104 -1.27 13.30 7.26
N VAL A 105 -0.17 13.13 6.53
CA VAL A 105 0.00 12.07 5.54
C VAL A 105 1.19 11.21 5.96
N ILE A 106 0.90 9.95 6.27
CA ILE A 106 1.90 8.91 6.55
C ILE A 106 1.90 7.97 5.35
N THR A 107 3.04 7.85 4.68
CA THR A 107 3.15 7.06 3.45
C THR A 107 3.94 5.79 3.73
N ALA A 108 3.36 4.61 3.50
CA ALA A 108 4.15 3.38 3.49
C ALA A 108 4.82 3.19 2.13
N GLU A 109 6.14 2.99 2.11
CA GLU A 109 6.93 2.81 0.89
C GLU A 109 7.73 1.51 0.96
N ARG A 110 7.50 0.60 0.01
CA ARG A 110 8.33 -0.61 -0.11
C ARG A 110 9.71 -0.23 -0.64
N THR A 111 10.76 -0.68 0.02
CA THR A 111 12.16 -0.39 -0.31
C THR A 111 13.01 -1.65 -0.40
N GLY A 112 14.15 -1.56 -1.09
CA GLY A 112 15.22 -2.55 -1.09
C GLY A 112 16.35 -2.26 -0.09
N ASP A 113 16.24 -1.18 0.69
CA ASP A 113 17.32 -0.71 1.59
C ASP A 113 17.58 -1.65 2.76
N ASN A 114 16.60 -2.49 3.11
CA ASN A 114 16.73 -3.51 4.13
C ASN A 114 17.23 -2.98 5.51
N PRO A 115 16.67 -1.88 6.06
CA PRO A 115 17.16 -1.30 7.30
C PRO A 115 16.89 -2.20 8.52
N VAL A 116 17.79 -2.11 9.50
CA VAL A 116 17.72 -2.82 10.79
C VAL A 116 18.29 -1.92 11.87
N ASP A 117 17.56 -1.72 12.97
CA ASP A 117 18.15 -1.13 14.17
C ASP A 117 19.16 -2.09 14.80
N SER A 118 20.29 -1.57 15.28
CA SER A 118 21.33 -2.32 15.97
C SER A 118 20.83 -3.21 17.12
N ARG A 119 19.72 -2.85 17.75
CA ARG A 119 19.06 -3.64 18.82
C ARG A 119 18.26 -4.83 18.30
N CYS A 120 17.96 -4.86 17.00
CA CYS A 120 17.02 -5.79 16.37
C CYS A 120 17.65 -6.69 15.30
N THR A 121 18.96 -6.89 15.36
CA THR A 121 19.71 -7.70 14.39
C THR A 121 19.25 -9.15 14.25
N GLY A 122 18.59 -9.72 15.27
CA GLY A 122 18.05 -11.08 15.25
C GLY A 122 16.72 -11.26 14.49
N TYR A 123 16.08 -10.17 14.04
CA TYR A 123 14.72 -10.20 13.46
C TYR A 123 14.68 -10.00 11.95
N GLY A 124 15.83 -9.83 11.32
CA GLY A 124 15.97 -9.60 9.88
C GLY A 124 15.62 -8.18 9.42
N PRO A 125 15.98 -7.82 8.17
CA PRO A 125 15.78 -6.48 7.62
C PRO A 125 14.33 -6.15 7.32
N ARG A 126 13.99 -4.86 7.44
CA ARG A 126 12.68 -4.31 7.11
C ARG A 126 12.56 -4.02 5.62
N SER A 127 11.35 -4.13 5.08
CA SER A 127 11.10 -4.00 3.64
C SER A 127 10.26 -2.79 3.29
N PHE A 128 9.81 -2.04 4.31
CA PHE A 128 9.02 -0.82 4.15
C PHE A 128 9.62 0.31 4.98
N TYR A 129 9.51 1.53 4.48
CA TYR A 129 9.52 2.73 5.31
C TYR A 129 8.08 3.18 5.57
N SER A 130 7.83 3.79 6.71
CA SER A 130 6.53 4.34 7.11
C SER A 130 6.66 5.64 7.86
#